data_AF-A0A0L6JUA7-F1
#
_entry.id   AF-A0A0L6JUA7-F1
#
_cell.length_a   1.000
_cell.length_b   1.000
_cell.length_c   1.000
_cell.angle_alpha   90.00
_cell.angle_beta   90.00
_cell.angle_gamma   90.00
#
_symmetry.space_group_name_H-M   'P 1'
#
loop_
_entity.id
_entity.type
_entity.pdbx_description
1 polymer ?
#
loop_
_entity_poly.entity_id
_entity_poly.type
_entity_poly.pdbx_seq_one_letter_code
_entity_poly.pdbx_strand_id
1 'polypeptide(L)'
;MDYIVDFNEIIELIETARQNALQKVNEELINLYWNVGKFLSDRIANAKWGDSVIDDLSEFISQNHPQIKGFNRRGLYRMRQFYETYKDNEFVTPLVTQISWTAFNLSLFNINSLLFCNISKYLEY
;
A
#
# COMPACT_ATOMS: atom_id res chain seq x y z
N MET A 1 -8.79 39.05 -20.58
CA MET A 1 -8.99 37.59 -20.46
C MET A 1 -7.70 36.85 -20.86
N ASP A 2 -6.52 37.34 -20.45
CA ASP A 2 -5.22 36.76 -20.87
C ASP A 2 -4.59 35.96 -19.71
N TYR A 3 -4.73 36.49 -18.49
CA TYR A 3 -4.22 35.89 -17.25
C TYR A 3 -4.88 34.57 -16.81
N ILE A 4 -6.03 34.20 -17.37
CA ILE A 4 -6.72 32.95 -16.99
C ILE A 4 -5.95 31.73 -17.52
N VAL A 5 -5.31 31.86 -18.69
CA VAL A 5 -4.46 30.81 -19.26
C VAL A 5 -3.24 30.59 -18.35
N ASP A 6 -2.59 31.68 -17.93
CA ASP A 6 -1.45 31.62 -17.00
C ASP A 6 -1.81 30.98 -15.65
N PHE A 7 -2.99 31.29 -15.11
CA PHE A 7 -3.45 30.69 -13.86
C PHE A 7 -3.75 29.20 -14.00
N ASN A 8 -4.30 28.76 -15.14
CA ASN A 8 -4.53 27.33 -15.39
C ASN A 8 -3.23 26.54 -15.47
N GLU A 9 -2.19 27.10 -16.09
CA GLU A 9 -0.86 26.45 -16.14
C GLU A 9 -0.27 26.27 -14.73
N ILE A 10 -0.43 27.27 -13.85
CA ILE A 10 -0.02 27.15 -12.44
C ILE A 10 -0.79 26.03 -11.73
N ILE A 11 -2.10 25.93 -11.95
CA ILE A 11 -2.91 24.84 -11.36
C ILE A 11 -2.46 23.47 -11.88
N GLU A 12 -2.16 23.33 -13.17
CA GLU A 12 -1.66 22.08 -13.75
C GLU A 12 -0.30 21.67 -13.15
N LEU A 13 0.61 22.63 -12.93
CA LEU A 13 1.88 22.38 -12.26
C LEU A 13 1.69 21.90 -10.81
N ILE A 14 0.76 22.52 -10.08
CA ILE A 14 0.43 22.12 -8.70
C ILE A 14 -0.15 20.71 -8.67
N GLU A 15 -1.13 20.40 -9.51
CA GLU A 15 -1.75 19.09 -9.54
C GLU A 15 -0.75 18.01 -10.00
N THR A 16 0.08 18.29 -11.00
CA THR A 16 1.16 17.39 -11.43
C THR A 16 2.11 17.09 -10.27
N ALA A 17 2.56 18.11 -9.54
CA ALA A 17 3.44 17.93 -8.39
C ALA A 17 2.80 17.08 -7.29
N ARG A 18 1.49 17.28 -7.02
CA ARG A 18 0.73 16.48 -6.05
C ARG A 18 0.61 15.02 -6.48
N GLN A 19 0.28 14.76 -7.75
CA GLN A 19 0.19 13.38 -8.26
C GLN A 19 1.53 12.65 -8.18
N ASN A 20 2.63 13.32 -8.53
CA ASN A 20 3.96 12.76 -8.42
C ASN A 20 4.31 12.40 -6.97
N ALA A 21 3.97 13.27 -6.01
CA ALA A 21 4.18 12.98 -4.59
C ALA A 21 3.35 11.78 -4.12
N LEU A 22 2.07 11.72 -4.49
CA LEU A 22 1.19 10.60 -4.15
C LEU A 22 1.67 9.27 -4.75
N GLN A 23 2.14 9.29 -5.99
CA GLN A 23 2.72 8.11 -6.64
C GLN A 23 3.91 7.58 -5.84
N LYS A 24 4.84 8.45 -5.44
CA LYS A 24 6.01 8.05 -4.65
C LYS A 24 5.62 7.49 -3.28
N VAL A 25 4.65 8.10 -2.61
CA VAL A 25 4.12 7.56 -1.34
C VAL A 25 3.51 6.17 -1.55
N ASN A 26 2.72 5.98 -2.60
CA ASN A 26 2.09 4.69 -2.89
C ASN A 26 3.13 3.60 -3.22
N GLU A 27 4.16 3.91 -4.00
CA GLU A 27 5.28 3.01 -4.29
C GLU A 27 5.93 2.52 -2.98
N GLU A 28 6.24 3.45 -2.06
CA GLU A 28 6.83 3.10 -0.76
C GLU A 28 5.87 2.28 0.13
N LEU A 29 4.57 2.57 0.11
CA LEU A 29 3.58 1.78 0.85
C LEU A 29 3.48 0.34 0.34
N ILE A 30 3.50 0.15 -0.99
CA ILE A 30 3.52 -1.17 -1.60
C ILE A 30 4.79 -1.94 -1.22
N ASN A 31 5.95 -1.28 -1.31
CA ASN A 31 7.24 -1.86 -0.91
C ASN A 31 7.24 -2.26 0.58
N LEU A 32 6.71 -1.40 1.45
CA LEU A 32 6.57 -1.69 2.87
C LEU A 32 5.72 -2.95 3.10
N TYR A 33 4.55 -3.04 2.47
CA TYR A 33 3.64 -4.18 2.63
C TYR A 33 4.25 -5.47 2.10
N TRP A 34 4.96 -5.41 0.98
CA TRP A 34 5.72 -6.54 0.45
C TRP A 34 6.78 -7.02 1.45
N ASN A 35 7.59 -6.10 1.96
CA ASN A 35 8.69 -6.41 2.87
C ASN A 35 8.19 -6.98 4.20
N VAL A 36 7.11 -6.43 4.74
CA VAL A 36 6.44 -6.95 5.94
C VAL A 36 5.88 -8.35 5.66
N GLY A 37 5.17 -8.53 4.55
CA GLY A 37 4.64 -9.82 4.13
C GLY A 37 5.72 -10.90 4.01
N LYS A 38 6.83 -10.57 3.36
CA LYS A 38 8.03 -11.40 3.27
C LYS A 38 8.56 -11.77 4.64
N PHE A 39 8.76 -10.77 5.49
CA PHE A 39 9.28 -10.98 6.84
C PHE A 39 8.40 -11.93 7.66
N LEU A 40 7.07 -11.76 7.60
CA LEU A 40 6.11 -12.63 8.27
C LEU A 40 6.16 -14.06 7.72
N SER A 41 6.12 -14.21 6.39
CA SER A 41 6.15 -15.52 5.73
C SER A 41 7.44 -16.28 6.07
N ASP A 42 8.60 -15.62 5.97
CA ASP A 42 9.90 -16.21 6.27
C ASP A 42 10.00 -16.67 7.74
N ARG A 43 9.49 -15.88 8.69
CA ARG A 43 9.57 -16.22 10.12
C ARG A 43 8.66 -17.38 10.50
N ILE A 44 7.49 -17.47 9.89
CA ILE A 44 6.54 -18.55 10.11
C ILE A 44 7.04 -19.84 9.44
N ALA A 45 7.52 -19.76 8.19
CA ALA A 45 8.04 -20.91 7.46
C ALA A 45 9.26 -21.56 8.14
N ASN A 46 10.11 -20.76 8.78
CA ASN A 46 11.28 -21.27 9.52
C ASN A 46 10.92 -21.79 10.93
N ALA A 47 9.63 -22.00 11.24
CA ALA A 47 9.10 -22.45 12.54
C ALA A 47 9.56 -21.61 13.75
N LYS A 48 10.07 -20.40 13.52
CA LYS A 48 10.47 -19.48 14.60
C LYS A 48 9.25 -18.85 15.25
N TRP A 49 8.18 -18.65 14.47
CA TRP A 49 6.96 -17.98 14.89
C TRP A 49 5.78 -18.96 14.75
N GLY A 50 5.07 -19.19 15.86
CA GLY A 50 3.83 -19.98 15.89
C GLY A 50 2.60 -19.18 15.45
N ASP A 51 1.44 -19.82 15.46
CA ASP A 51 0.19 -19.27 14.91
C ASP A 51 -0.30 -17.98 15.58
N SER A 52 0.08 -17.73 16.84
CA SER A 52 -0.33 -16.54 17.61
C SER A 52 0.53 -15.30 17.37
N VAL A 53 1.69 -15.41 16.72
CA VAL A 53 2.66 -14.30 16.71
C VAL A 53 2.18 -13.10 15.89
N ILE A 54 1.30 -13.30 14.91
CA ILE A 54 0.66 -12.19 14.19
C ILE A 54 -0.26 -11.39 15.13
N ASP A 55 -0.89 -12.06 16.08
CA ASP A 55 -1.80 -11.45 17.04
C ASP A 55 -0.99 -10.62 18.05
N ASP A 56 0.08 -11.21 18.59
CA ASP A 56 1.03 -10.54 19.49
C ASP A 56 1.68 -9.32 18.82
N LEU A 57 2.07 -9.43 17.55
CA LEU A 57 2.64 -8.31 16.79
C LEU A 57 1.61 -7.20 16.59
N SER A 58 0.37 -7.55 16.27
CA SER A 58 -0.69 -6.56 16.09
C SER A 58 -1.01 -5.81 17.38
N GLU A 59 -1.00 -6.51 18.51
CA GLU A 59 -1.21 -5.95 19.83
C GLU A 59 -0.02 -5.07 20.23
N PHE A 60 1.21 -5.54 20.03
CA PHE A 60 2.43 -4.77 20.27
C PHE A 60 2.42 -3.44 19.51
N ILE A 61 2.09 -3.44 18.22
CA ILE A 61 2.02 -2.21 17.41
C ILE A 61 0.89 -1.30 17.92
N SER A 62 -0.28 -1.85 18.22
CA SER A 62 -1.42 -1.06 18.70
C SER A 62 -1.13 -0.38 20.04
N GLN A 63 -0.39 -1.04 20.93
CA GLN A 63 -0.06 -0.52 22.25
C GLN A 63 1.09 0.50 22.22
N ASN A 64 2.16 0.21 21.47
CA ASN A 64 3.38 1.03 21.47
C ASN A 64 3.35 2.14 20.41
N HIS A 65 2.60 1.95 19.34
CA HIS A 65 2.54 2.86 18.20
C HIS A 65 1.10 3.05 17.66
N PRO A 66 0.15 3.55 18.48
CA PRO A 66 -1.25 3.69 18.11
C PRO A 66 -1.52 4.60 16.90
N GLN A 67 -0.57 5.48 16.56
CA GLN A 67 -0.63 6.32 15.36
C GLN A 67 -0.42 5.55 14.06
N ILE A 68 0.22 4.36 14.12
CA ILE A 68 0.48 3.52 12.95
C ILE A 68 -0.78 2.73 12.60
N LYS A 69 -1.39 3.08 11.47
CA LYS A 69 -2.63 2.44 10.98
C LYS A 69 -2.30 1.38 9.92
N GLY A 70 -3.21 0.42 9.75
CA GLY A 70 -3.09 -0.63 8.73
C GLY A 70 -2.36 -1.91 9.19
N PHE A 71 -1.74 -1.91 10.37
CA PHE A 71 -0.98 -3.04 10.93
C PHE A 71 -1.73 -3.83 12.02
N ASN A 72 -3.07 -3.82 11.97
CA ASN A 72 -3.86 -4.73 12.77
C ASN A 72 -3.72 -6.18 12.26
N ARG A 73 -4.19 -7.15 13.05
CA ARG A 73 -4.21 -8.58 12.70
C ARG A 73 -4.55 -8.84 11.22
N ARG A 74 -5.70 -8.32 10.76
CA ARG A 74 -6.18 -8.51 9.37
C ARG A 74 -5.23 -7.89 8.35
N GLY A 75 -4.68 -6.72 8.64
CA GLY A 75 -3.69 -6.06 7.79
C GLY A 75 -2.43 -6.90 7.62
N LEU A 76 -1.86 -7.41 8.71
CA LEU A 76 -0.66 -8.24 8.71
C LEU A 76 -0.86 -9.56 7.94
N TYR A 77 -2.01 -10.24 8.14
CA TYR A 77 -2.35 -11.44 7.36
C TYR A 77 -2.40 -11.16 5.86
N ARG A 78 -3.00 -10.04 5.45
CA ARG A 78 -3.10 -9.70 4.04
C ARG A 78 -1.77 -9.28 3.44
N MET A 79 -0.88 -8.63 4.21
CA MET A 79 0.50 -8.36 3.77
C MET A 79 1.26 -9.68 3.52
N ARG A 80 1.14 -10.64 4.45
CA ARG A 80 1.72 -11.98 4.29
C ARG A 80 1.17 -12.68 3.04
N GLN A 81 -0.16 -12.70 2.87
CA GLN A 81 -0.81 -13.29 1.71
C GLN A 81 -0.34 -12.63 0.42
N PHE A 82 -0.26 -11.29 0.38
CA PHE A 82 0.24 -10.53 -0.76
C PHE A 82 1.64 -11.02 -1.19
N TYR A 83 2.56 -11.14 -0.24
CA TYR A 83 3.87 -11.70 -0.55
C TYR A 83 3.79 -13.15 -1.03
N GLU A 84 3.08 -14.03 -0.32
CA GLU A 84 3.00 -15.46 -0.64
C GLU A 84 2.34 -15.73 -2.01
N THR A 85 1.36 -14.93 -2.41
CA THR A 85 0.68 -15.05 -3.70
C THR A 85 1.58 -14.65 -4.87
N TYR A 86 2.48 -13.70 -4.68
CA TYR A 86 3.20 -13.07 -5.79
C TYR A 86 4.72 -13.25 -5.76
N LYS A 87 5.31 -13.80 -4.70
CA LYS A 87 6.77 -14.04 -4.57
C LYS A 87 7.39 -14.85 -5.71
N ASP A 88 6.62 -15.76 -6.31
CA ASP A 88 7.07 -16.65 -7.37
C ASP A 88 6.75 -16.10 -8.77
N ASN A 89 6.11 -14.92 -8.85
CA ASN A 89 5.84 -14.23 -10.10
C ASN A 89 6.88 -13.10 -10.28
N GLU A 90 7.87 -13.32 -11.17
CA GLU A 90 9.00 -12.40 -11.41
C GLU A 90 8.60 -10.96 -11.80
N PHE A 91 7.35 -10.74 -12.20
CA PHE A 91 6.88 -9.48 -12.79
C PHE A 91 6.03 -8.60 -11.87
N VAL A 92 5.65 -9.06 -10.68
CA VAL A 92 4.53 -8.42 -9.95
C VAL A 92 4.97 -7.18 -9.17
N THR A 93 6.20 -7.13 -8.66
CA THR A 93 6.67 -5.98 -7.89
C THR A 93 6.75 -4.70 -8.73
N PRO A 94 7.32 -4.71 -9.96
CA PRO A 94 7.31 -3.53 -10.84
C PRO A 94 5.92 -3.21 -11.40
N LEU A 95 5.13 -4.21 -11.78
CA LEU A 95 3.80 -4.00 -12.38
C LEU A 95 2.79 -3.45 -11.36
N VAL A 96 2.77 -3.92 -10.12
CA VAL A 96 1.87 -3.39 -9.09
C VAL A 96 2.23 -1.95 -8.71
N THR A 97 3.51 -1.56 -8.81
CA THR A 97 3.95 -0.16 -8.66
C THR A 97 3.67 0.70 -9.90
N GLN A 98 3.64 0.11 -11.09
CA GLN A 98 3.42 0.82 -12.37
C GLN A 98 1.95 0.92 -12.79
N ILE A 99 1.04 0.10 -12.22
CA ILE A 99 -0.41 0.25 -12.36
C ILE A 99 -0.85 1.45 -11.50
N SER A 100 -0.47 2.65 -11.94
CA SER A 100 -0.93 3.91 -11.39
C SER A 100 -2.22 4.30 -12.12
N TRP A 101 -3.36 3.92 -11.54
CA TRP A 101 -4.50 4.80 -11.25
C TRP A 101 -4.89 5.93 -12.22
N THR A 102 -4.69 5.80 -13.53
CA THR A 102 -5.17 6.77 -14.55
C THR A 102 -6.70 6.99 -14.53
N ALA A 103 -7.44 6.40 -13.59
CA ALA A 103 -8.89 6.47 -13.51
C ALA A 103 -9.49 6.97 -12.19
N PHE A 104 -8.74 7.54 -11.22
CA PHE A 104 -9.40 8.04 -10.00
C PHE A 104 -8.94 9.42 -9.53
N ASN A 105 -9.49 10.44 -10.18
CA ASN A 105 -9.78 11.70 -9.50
C ASN A 105 -10.70 11.39 -8.31
N LEU A 106 -10.26 11.73 -7.09
CA LEU A 106 -11.01 12.54 -6.10
C LEU A 106 -10.53 12.26 -4.67
N SER A 107 -10.03 13.33 -4.05
CA SER A 107 -10.40 13.85 -2.73
C SER A 107 -10.46 12.92 -1.51
N LEU A 108 -9.80 13.41 -0.44
CA LEU A 108 -10.07 13.17 0.99
C LEU A 108 -9.44 11.92 1.66
N PHE A 109 -8.49 12.20 2.55
CA PHE A 109 -8.36 11.61 3.89
C PHE A 109 -8.94 10.20 4.12
N ASN A 110 -8.36 9.16 3.51
CA ASN A 110 -8.28 7.84 4.17
C ASN A 110 -7.32 6.90 3.43
N ILE A 111 -6.04 6.96 3.79
CA ILE A 111 -4.98 6.16 3.15
C ILE A 111 -5.07 4.65 3.54
N ASN A 112 -6.05 4.24 4.36
CA ASN A 112 -6.13 2.85 4.84
C ASN A 112 -7.12 1.94 4.10
N SER A 113 -8.00 2.47 3.23
CA SER A 113 -9.01 1.63 2.53
C SER A 113 -8.66 1.32 1.07
N LEU A 114 -7.88 2.17 0.40
CA LEU A 114 -7.72 2.13 -1.05
C LEU A 114 -6.71 1.08 -1.54
N LEU A 115 -5.66 0.77 -0.77
CA LEU A 115 -4.74 -0.32 -1.11
C LEU A 115 -5.41 -1.71 -1.01
N PHE A 116 -6.40 -1.87 -0.13
CA PHE A 116 -7.18 -3.10 -0.06
C PHE A 116 -8.27 -3.21 -1.13
N CYS A 117 -8.95 -2.10 -1.45
CA CYS A 117 -10.03 -2.11 -2.44
C CYS A 117 -9.50 -2.35 -3.87
N ASN A 118 -8.27 -1.94 -4.15
CA ASN A 118 -7.71 -2.01 -5.49
C ASN A 118 -7.01 -3.32 -5.82
N ILE A 119 -6.45 -4.00 -4.83
CA ILE A 119 -5.99 -5.38 -5.01
C ILE A 119 -7.19 -6.34 -5.09
N SER A 120 -8.31 -6.02 -4.41
CA SER A 120 -9.56 -6.79 -4.51
C SER A 120 -10.19 -6.79 -5.90
N LYS A 121 -9.93 -5.78 -6.74
CA LYS A 121 -10.50 -5.70 -8.10
C LYS A 121 -9.82 -6.66 -9.10
N TYR A 122 -8.68 -7.24 -8.72
CA TYR A 122 -7.96 -8.26 -9.50
C TYR A 122 -8.12 -9.68 -8.91
N LEU A 123 -9.05 -9.85 -7.96
CA LEU A 123 -9.39 -11.12 -7.32
C LEU A 123 -10.79 -11.64 -7.72
N GLU A 124 -11.34 -11.20 -8.87
CA GLU A 124 -12.49 -11.84 -9.50
C GLU A 124 -12.09 -12.43 -10.85
N TYR A 125 -11.48 -13.62 -10.79
CA TYR A 125 -12.10 -14.81 -11.35
C TYR A 125 -12.74 -15.59 -10.20
#